data_AF-A0A7J2QYA1-F1
#
_entry.id   AF-A0A7J2QYA1-F1
#
_cell.length_a   1.000
_cell.length_b   1.000
_cell.length_c   1.000
_cell.angle_alpha   90.00
_cell.angle_beta   90.00
_cell.angle_gamma   90.00
#
_symmetry.space_group_name_H-M   'P 1'
#
loop_
_entity.id
_entity.type
_entity.pdbx_description
1 polymer ?
#
loop_
_entity_poly.entity_id
_entity_poly.type
_entity_poly.pdbx_seq_one_letter_code
_entity_poly.pdbx_strand_id
1 'polypeptide(L)' 'MKQITHTSVNLKGLLRNMKGRKIDFMTDDDGKFLSDKEVRNEIDKLLAKGHKLMCNSTECNGFDPYSGGCPGHIID' A
#
# COMPACT_ATOMS: atom_id res chain seq x y z
N MET A 1 -11.61 4.56 -18.92
CA MET A 1 -11.98 3.53 -17.93
C MET A 1 -11.16 3.81 -16.68
N LYS A 2 -11.75 4.29 -15.58
CA LYS A 2 -11.04 4.46 -14.31
C LYS A 2 -10.80 3.06 -13.74
N GLN A 3 -9.62 2.49 -13.98
CA GLN A 3 -9.22 1.30 -13.25
C GLN A 3 -8.80 1.73 -11.84
N ILE A 4 -9.68 1.53 -10.85
CA ILE A 4 -9.29 1.63 -9.45
C ILE A 4 -8.63 0.29 -9.11
N THR A 5 -7.30 0.24 -9.18
CA THR A 5 -6.53 -0.96 -8.85
C THR A 5 -6.41 -1.08 -7.32
N HIS A 6 -7.24 -1.94 -6.72
CA HIS A 6 -7.07 -2.35 -5.33
C HIS A 6 -5.96 -3.39 -5.22
N THR A 7 -4.73 -2.93 -5.02
CA THR A 7 -3.60 -3.84 -4.82
C THR A 7 -3.28 -3.91 -3.34
N SER A 8 -3.60 -5.03 -2.71
CA SER A 8 -3.05 -5.36 -1.38
C SER A 8 -1.70 -6.06 -1.57
N VAL A 9 -0.64 -5.50 -1.00
CA VAL A 9 0.71 -6.08 -1.14
C VAL A 9 1.28 -6.48 0.22
N ASN A 10 1.95 -7.63 0.27
CA ASN A 10 2.76 -8.00 1.43
C ASN A 10 3.94 -7.04 1.58
N LEU A 11 3.97 -6.27 2.67
CA LEU A 11 4.96 -5.19 2.86
C LEU A 11 6.41 -5.71 2.91
N LYS A 12 6.66 -6.83 3.61
CA LYS A 12 8.01 -7.43 3.67
C LYS A 12 8.43 -8.00 2.31
N GLY A 13 7.49 -8.64 1.61
CA GLY A 13 7.70 -9.15 0.26
C GLY A 13 8.01 -8.04 -0.74
N LEU A 14 7.31 -6.91 -0.62
CA LEU A 14 7.53 -5.72 -1.44
C LEU A 14 8.94 -5.17 -1.25
N LEU A 15 9.36 -4.91 -0.01
CA LEU A 15 10.72 -4.39 0.27
C LEU A 15 11.79 -5.34 -0.27
N ARG A 16 11.59 -6.66 -0.13
CA ARG A 16 12.51 -7.66 -0.66
C ARG A 16 12.56 -7.65 -2.19
N ASN A 17 11.41 -7.59 -2.85
CA ASN A 17 11.31 -7.56 -4.32
C ASN A 17 11.92 -6.27 -4.91
N MET A 18 11.79 -5.16 -4.18
CA MET A 18 12.30 -3.85 -4.55
C MET A 18 13.72 -3.58 -4.00
N LYS A 19 14.45 -4.61 -3.56
CA LYS A 19 15.83 -4.46 -3.15
C LYS A 19 16.69 -4.09 -4.37
N GLY A 20 17.40 -2.96 -4.29
CA GLY A 20 18.18 -2.43 -5.41
C GLY A 20 17.35 -1.78 -6.53
N ARG A 21 16.05 -1.57 -6.30
CA ARG A 21 15.14 -0.88 -7.23
C ARG A 21 14.47 0.29 -6.53
N LYS A 22 14.13 1.31 -7.31
CA LYS A 22 13.35 2.47 -6.83
C LYS A 22 11.89 2.07 -6.65
N ILE A 23 11.28 2.49 -5.55
CA ILE A 23 9.83 2.40 -5.32
C ILE A 23 9.20 3.78 -5.62
N ASP A 24 8.29 3.85 -6.58
CA ASP A 24 7.77 5.11 -7.14
C ASP A 24 6.27 5.10 -7.43
N PHE A 25 5.51 4.20 -6.79
CA PHE A 25 4.07 4.04 -7.04
C PHE A 25 3.16 4.53 -5.89
N MET A 26 3.70 5.15 -4.84
CA MET A 26 2.90 5.71 -3.74
C MET A 26 2.82 7.24 -3.85
N THR A 27 1.65 7.78 -3.56
CA THR A 27 1.39 9.23 -3.51
C THR A 27 0.99 9.66 -2.10
N ASP A 28 1.20 10.94 -1.79
CA ASP A 28 0.57 11.59 -0.63
C ASP A 28 -0.90 11.93 -0.89
N ASP A 29 -1.54 12.57 0.09
CA ASP A 29 -2.94 12.98 0.05
C ASP A 29 -3.23 14.04 -1.04
N ASP A 30 -2.19 14.78 -1.48
CA ASP A 30 -2.27 15.77 -2.56
C ASP A 30 -2.02 15.13 -3.94
N GLY A 31 -1.82 13.82 -4.00
CA GLY A 31 -1.56 13.06 -5.23
C GLY A 31 -0.13 13.20 -5.75
N LYS A 32 0.80 13.75 -4.96
CA LYS A 32 2.20 13.86 -5.33
C LYS A 32 2.93 12.56 -4.99
N PHE A 33 3.73 12.08 -5.95
CA PHE A 33 4.54 10.88 -5.75
C PHE A 33 5.60 11.09 -4.66
N LEU A 34 5.66 10.13 -3.74
CA LEU A 34 6.68 10.05 -2.70
C LEU A 34 8.04 9.66 -3.31
N SER A 35 9.12 10.14 -2.71
CA SER A 35 10.46 9.65 -3.01
C SER A 35 10.67 8.21 -2.48
N ASP A 36 11.63 7.48 -3.03
CA ASP A 36 11.95 6.10 -2.59
C ASP A 36 12.18 6.02 -1.07
N LYS A 37 12.84 7.03 -0.49
CA LYS A 37 13.09 7.12 0.95
C LYS A 37 11.79 7.29 1.74
N GLU A 38 10.89 8.17 1.28
CA GLU A 38 9.60 8.39 1.93
C GLU A 38 8.72 7.15 1.86
N VAL A 39 8.69 6.48 0.70
CA VAL A 39 7.97 5.22 0.52
C VAL A 39 8.46 4.15 1.49
N ARG A 40 9.78 3.95 1.60
CA ARG A 40 10.35 2.97 2.52
C ARG A 40 10.03 3.31 3.97
N ASN A 41 10.14 4.59 4.36
CA ASN A 41 9.78 5.04 5.69
C ASN A 41 8.31 4.78 6.03
N GLU A 42 7.39 4.97 5.08
CA GLU A 42 5.98 4.67 5.32
C GLU A 42 5.70 3.17 5.43
N ILE A 43 6.33 2.36 4.58
CA ILE A 43 6.26 0.90 4.70
C ILE A 43 6.78 0.45 6.07
N ASP A 44 7.89 1.01 6.55
CA ASP A 44 8.47 0.69 7.86
C ASP A 44 7.53 1.12 9.01
N LYS A 45 6.88 2.29 8.92
CA LYS A 45 5.87 2.72 9.90
C LYS A 45 4.69 1.74 9.95
N LEU A 46 4.22 1.26 8.80
CA LEU A 46 3.12 0.28 8.76
C LEU A 46 3.55 -1.08 9.31
N LEU A 47 4.76 -1.54 9.00
CA LEU A 47 5.35 -2.73 9.58
C LEU A 47 5.49 -2.61 11.11
N ALA A 48 5.90 -1.44 11.61
CA ALA A 48 5.99 -1.17 13.04
C ALA A 48 4.62 -1.18 13.74
N LYS A 49 3.55 -0.79 13.04
CA LYS A 49 2.17 -0.95 13.50
C LYS A 49 1.69 -2.42 13.47
N GLY A 50 2.47 -3.34 12.90
CA GLY A 50 2.12 -4.76 12.77
C GLY A 50 1.35 -5.10 11.49
N HIS A 51 1.20 -4.15 10.56
CA HIS A 51 0.50 -4.40 9.30
C HIS A 51 1.27 -5.42 8.46
N LYS A 52 0.54 -6.38 7.88
CA LYS A 52 1.09 -7.32 6.89
C LYS A 52 0.87 -6.82 5.47
N LEU A 53 -0.19 -6.05 5.28
CA LEU A 53 -0.66 -5.52 4.00
C LEU A 53 -0.84 -4.00 4.07
N MET A 54 -0.74 -3.36 2.92
CA MET A 54 -1.13 -1.95 2.71
C MET A 54 -2.22 -1.92 1.64
N CYS A 55 -3.22 -1.06 1.83
CA CYS A 55 -4.24 -0.78 0.84
C CYS A 55 -3.85 0.48 0.04
N ASN A 56 -4.16 0.50 -1.25
CA ASN A 56 -3.91 1.62 -2.15
C ASN A 56 -4.98 2.75 -2.05
N SER A 57 -5.94 2.64 -1.13
CA SER A 57 -7.01 3.62 -0.96
C SER A 57 -7.42 3.74 0.50
N THR A 58 -7.72 4.97 0.93
CA THR A 58 -8.32 5.31 2.22
C THR A 58 -9.82 5.00 2.26
N GLU A 59 -10.46 4.81 1.10
CA GLU A 59 -11.90 4.51 0.98
C GLU A 59 -12.22 3.01 1.06
N CYS A 60 -11.21 2.18 1.34
CA CYS A 60 -11.38 0.73 1.45
C CYS A 60 -11.97 0.32 2.81
N ASN A 61 -13.27 0.54 2.95
CA ASN A 61 -14.02 0.19 4.15
C ASN A 61 -13.93 -1.32 4.45
N GLY A 62 -13.58 -1.66 5.70
CA GLY A 62 -13.44 -3.04 6.17
C GLY A 62 -12.12 -3.73 5.78
N PHE A 63 -11.15 -3.01 5.19
CA PHE A 63 -9.80 -3.54 5.00
C PHE A 63 -9.13 -3.86 6.34
N ASP A 64 -8.75 -5.12 6.53
CA ASP A 64 -8.01 -5.56 7.71
C ASP A 64 -6.54 -5.87 7.33
N PRO A 65 -5.60 -4.98 7.66
CA PRO A 65 -4.18 -5.18 7.35
C PRO A 65 -3.51 -6.28 8.19
N TYR A 66 -4.20 -6.85 9.19
CA TYR A 66 -3.63 -7.80 10.14
C TYR A 66 -4.04 -9.25 9.88
N SER A 67 -5.30 -9.50 9.50
CA SER A 67 -5.84 -10.84 9.29
C SER A 67 -6.55 -11.00 7.94
N GLY A 68 -7.64 -10.26 7.70
CA GLY A 68 -8.59 -10.53 6.62
C GLY A 68 -8.27 -9.95 5.23
N GLY A 69 -7.42 -8.92 5.14
CA GLY A 69 -7.16 -8.24 3.88
C GLY A 69 -8.34 -7.41 3.38
N CYS A 70 -8.47 -7.26 2.06
CA CYS A 70 -9.55 -6.47 1.46
C CYS A 70 -10.85 -7.30 1.40
N PRO A 71 -11.98 -6.80 1.92
CA PRO A 71 -13.27 -7.49 1.84
C PRO A 71 -13.88 -7.46 0.44
N GLY A 72 -13.31 -6.68 -0.49
CA GLY A 72 -13.89 -6.39 -1.78
C GLY A 72 -15.03 -5.37 -1.68
N HIS A 73 -15.35 -4.71 -2.80
CA HIS A 73 -16.52 -3.87 -2.94
C HIS A 73 -17.01 -3.88 -4.39
N ILE A 74 -18.26 -3.48 -4.59
CA ILE A 74 -18.86 -3.36 -5.92
C ILE A 74 -18.19 -2.19 -6.65
N ILE A 75 -17.75 -2.44 -7.88
CA ILE A 75 -17.26 -1.42 -8.80
C ILE A 75 -18.46 -1.03 -9.67
N ASP A 76 -18.96 0.20 -9.51
CA ASP A 76 -19.93 0.82 -10.43
C ASP A 76 -19.20 1.38 -11.67
#